data_AF-E3K8K8-F1
#
_entry.id   AF-E3K8K8-F1
#
_cell.length_a   1.000
_cell.length_b   1.000
_cell.length_c   1.000
_cell.angle_alpha   90.00
_cell.angle_beta   90.00
_cell.angle_gamma   90.00
#
_symmetry.space_group_name_H-M   'P 1'
#
loop_
_entity.id
_entity.type
_entity.pdbx_description
1 polymer ?
#
loop_
_entity_poly.entity_id
_entity_poly.type
_entity_poly.pdbx_seq_one_letter_code
_entity_poly.pdbx_strand_id
1 'polypeptide(L)'
;MASSRIIILPVCAICQDDQAGADILATICGHLFHSACIRQWNNRQLLCRFPTNCPSCNVTLREPGWQSSPARFIKLHGLSERVVDGQNPSQLINPVPEEVSSPGISERLDSLEEKMKLSSAAEGSSWINIWKRFDGFSKQELEQRTANCGKLRIEHVYLMLDNIELEMDRLGSLSDSVRARSQAQEFQRKYQVLKTENDQLLQQSLEKDRRIEELQSTVSRFVGEKDSHEGAEKASQVQPQESIDMSEGLECATSAERLE
;
A
#
# COMPACT_ATOMS: atom_id res chain seq x y z
N MET A 1 -11.39 22.36 27.58
CA MET A 1 -10.39 21.29 27.40
C MET A 1 -11.04 20.16 26.64
N ALA A 2 -10.61 19.87 25.41
CA ALA A 2 -11.19 18.81 24.60
C ALA A 2 -10.75 17.44 25.16
N SER A 3 -11.72 16.63 25.59
CA SER A 3 -11.49 15.27 26.05
C SER A 3 -11.45 14.34 24.85
N SER A 4 -10.27 14.06 24.32
CA SER A 4 -10.10 13.02 23.30
C SER A 4 -10.47 11.66 23.88
N ARG A 5 -11.43 10.96 23.25
CA ARG A 5 -11.76 9.57 23.60
C ARG A 5 -11.07 8.67 22.58
N ILE A 6 -10.14 7.85 23.06
CA ILE A 6 -9.50 6.82 22.24
C ILE A 6 -10.43 5.60 22.28
N ILE A 7 -10.97 5.23 21.12
CA ILE A 7 -11.72 3.97 20.96
C ILE A 7 -10.72 2.97 20.39
N ILE A 8 -10.27 2.03 21.22
CA ILE A 8 -9.46 0.90 20.75
C ILE A 8 -10.43 -0.14 20.22
N LEU A 9 -10.41 -0.38 18.91
CA LEU A 9 -11.19 -1.45 18.30
C LEU A 9 -10.52 -2.80 18.63
N PRO A 10 -11.27 -3.80 19.10
CA PRO A 10 -10.71 -5.10 19.42
C PRO A 10 -10.37 -5.86 18.14
N VAL A 11 -9.10 -6.25 18.01
CA VAL A 11 -8.59 -7.06 16.89
C VAL A 11 -9.09 -8.50 17.02
N CYS A 12 -9.60 -9.07 15.93
CA CYS A 12 -10.03 -10.47 15.91
C CYS A 12 -8.81 -11.40 16.04
N ALA A 13 -8.76 -12.24 17.08
CA ALA A 13 -7.59 -13.11 17.32
C ALA A 13 -7.40 -14.24 16.28
N ILE A 14 -8.39 -14.49 15.40
CA ILE A 14 -8.28 -15.49 14.33
C ILE A 14 -7.61 -14.90 13.08
N CYS A 15 -8.07 -13.73 12.61
CA CYS A 15 -7.57 -13.13 11.38
C CYS A 15 -6.61 -11.95 11.60
N GLN A 16 -6.43 -11.52 12.86
CA GLN A 16 -5.59 -10.39 13.26
C GLN A 16 -5.96 -9.07 12.55
N ASP A 17 -7.22 -8.94 12.16
CA ASP A 17 -7.76 -7.79 11.44
C ASP A 17 -8.74 -7.03 12.35
N ASP A 18 -8.77 -5.71 12.21
CA ASP A 18 -9.60 -4.76 12.94
C ASP A 18 -10.76 -4.19 12.13
N GLN A 19 -10.97 -4.67 10.89
CA GLN A 19 -12.05 -4.27 9.96
C GLN A 19 -13.33 -3.79 10.67
N ALA A 20 -13.43 -2.47 10.79
CA ALA A 20 -14.58 -1.78 11.36
C ALA A 20 -15.83 -2.13 10.52
N GLY A 21 -16.87 -2.64 11.18
CA GLY A 21 -18.16 -2.96 10.55
C GLY A 21 -18.49 -4.45 10.42
N ALA A 22 -17.54 -5.35 10.69
CA ALA A 22 -17.87 -6.76 10.83
C ALA A 22 -18.59 -7.04 12.16
N ASP A 23 -19.62 -7.90 12.13
CA ASP A 23 -20.32 -8.36 13.34
C ASP A 23 -19.31 -9.01 14.31
N ILE A 24 -19.04 -8.39 15.45
CA ILE A 24 -18.18 -8.95 16.50
C ILE A 24 -19.00 -9.80 17.46
N LEU A 25 -18.51 -11.01 17.72
CA LEU A 25 -19.05 -11.92 18.73
C LEU A 25 -18.06 -12.02 19.90
N ALA A 26 -18.60 -11.92 21.12
CA ALA A 26 -17.87 -12.26 22.33
C ALA A 26 -18.19 -13.70 22.74
N THR A 27 -17.15 -14.45 23.09
CA THR A 27 -17.30 -15.77 23.71
C THR A 27 -17.64 -15.64 25.19
N ILE A 28 -18.08 -16.74 25.82
CA ILE A 28 -18.31 -16.79 27.28
C ILE A 28 -17.06 -16.50 28.11
N CYS A 29 -15.87 -16.69 27.54
CA CYS A 29 -14.60 -16.35 28.18
C CYS A 29 -14.14 -14.90 27.88
N GLY A 30 -14.97 -14.08 27.23
CA GLY A 30 -14.71 -12.66 27.00
C GLY A 30 -13.82 -12.33 25.80
N HIS A 31 -13.44 -13.30 24.97
CA HIS A 31 -12.63 -13.07 23.78
C HIS A 31 -13.49 -12.67 22.57
N LEU A 32 -12.94 -11.80 21.73
CA LEU A 32 -13.66 -11.14 20.65
C LEU A 32 -13.20 -11.64 19.29
N PHE A 33 -14.16 -11.93 18.43
CA PHE A 33 -13.92 -12.46 17.09
C PHE A 33 -14.94 -11.92 16.10
N HIS A 34 -14.56 -11.82 14.83
CA HIS A 34 -15.53 -11.68 13.76
C HIS A 34 -16.48 -12.90 13.75
N SER A 35 -17.78 -12.64 13.60
CA SER A 35 -18.83 -13.66 13.52
C SER A 35 -18.50 -14.72 12.47
N ALA A 36 -17.98 -14.31 11.31
CA ALA A 36 -17.55 -15.22 10.25
C ALA A 36 -16.39 -16.14 10.72
N CYS A 37 -15.34 -15.55 11.31
CA CYS A 37 -14.17 -16.29 11.76
C CYS A 37 -14.52 -17.34 12.82
N ILE A 38 -15.29 -16.96 13.85
CA ILE A 38 -15.61 -17.90 14.94
C ILE A 38 -16.61 -18.97 14.50
N ARG A 39 -17.52 -18.67 13.56
CA ARG A 39 -18.41 -19.68 12.97
C ARG A 39 -17.65 -20.69 12.13
N GLN A 40 -16.71 -20.23 11.31
CA GLN A 40 -15.84 -21.12 10.52
C GLN A 40 -15.00 -22.02 11.42
N TRP A 41 -14.43 -21.46 12.49
CA TRP A 41 -13.71 -22.22 13.51
C TRP A 41 -14.60 -23.30 14.14
N ASN A 42 -15.79 -22.92 14.60
CA ASN A 42 -16.75 -23.86 15.19
C ASN A 42 -17.17 -24.96 14.21
N ASN A 43 -17.43 -24.64 12.94
CA ASN A 43 -17.78 -25.62 11.93
C ASN A 43 -16.66 -26.64 11.69
N ARG A 44 -15.41 -26.18 11.66
CA ARG A 44 -14.24 -27.07 11.52
C ARG A 44 -14.11 -28.04 12.69
N GLN A 45 -14.29 -27.56 13.93
CA GLN A 45 -14.28 -28.42 15.12
C GLN A 45 -15.40 -29.47 15.09
N LEU A 46 -16.60 -29.07 14.63
CA LEU A 46 -17.73 -29.98 14.48
C LEU A 46 -17.51 -31.08 13.45
N LEU A 47 -16.91 -30.75 12.30
CA LEU A 47 -16.55 -31.74 11.27
C LEU A 47 -15.60 -32.80 11.82
N CYS A 48 -14.66 -32.40 12.68
CA CYS A 48 -13.71 -33.29 13.32
C CYS A 48 -14.24 -33.95 14.62
N ARG A 49 -15.50 -33.71 15.01
CA ARG A 49 -16.11 -34.19 16.28
C ARG A 49 -15.32 -33.79 17.54
N PHE A 50 -14.60 -32.68 17.49
CA PHE A 50 -13.89 -32.14 18.64
C PHE A 50 -14.76 -31.14 19.42
N PRO A 51 -14.50 -30.96 20.73
CA PRO A 51 -15.10 -29.87 21.48
C PRO A 51 -14.72 -28.53 20.87
N THR A 52 -15.67 -27.59 20.77
CA THR A 52 -15.35 -26.25 20.28
C THR A 52 -14.68 -25.48 21.40
N ASN A 53 -13.37 -25.27 21.30
CA ASN A 53 -12.62 -24.45 22.25
C ASN A 53 -12.39 -23.03 21.70
N CYS A 54 -12.26 -22.07 22.60
CA CYS A 54 -11.89 -20.70 22.27
C CYS A 54 -10.47 -20.66 21.67
N PRO A 55 -10.25 -20.04 20.49
CA PRO A 55 -8.91 -19.93 19.89
C PRO A 55 -7.89 -19.20 20.77
N SER A 56 -8.33 -18.26 21.62
CA SER A 56 -7.43 -17.41 22.41
C SER A 56 -7.00 -18.04 23.73
N CYS A 57 -7.89 -18.74 24.43
CA CYS A 57 -7.63 -19.27 25.78
C CYS A 57 -7.98 -20.75 25.96
N ASN A 58 -8.37 -21.45 24.89
CA ASN A 58 -8.71 -22.87 24.86
C ASN A 58 -9.85 -23.32 25.80
N VAL A 59 -10.60 -22.37 26.41
CA VAL A 59 -11.80 -22.67 27.19
C VAL A 59 -12.87 -23.30 26.29
N THR A 60 -13.49 -24.38 26.75
CA THR A 60 -14.55 -25.08 26.02
C THR A 60 -15.80 -24.22 25.91
N LEU A 61 -16.15 -23.85 24.69
CA LEU A 61 -17.34 -23.09 24.33
C LEU A 61 -18.55 -24.00 24.08
N ARG A 62 -18.30 -25.25 23.70
CA ARG A 62 -19.31 -26.28 23.44
C ARG A 62 -18.74 -27.68 23.68
N GLU A 63 -19.48 -28.49 24.44
CA GLU A 63 -19.12 -29.89 24.69
C GLU A 63 -19.45 -30.82 23.49
N PRO A 64 -18.71 -31.93 23.33
CA PRO A 64 -18.97 -32.92 22.28
C PRO A 64 -20.32 -33.61 22.54
N GLY A 65 -21.15 -33.78 21.51
CA GLY A 65 -22.37 -34.60 21.57
C GLY A 65 -23.68 -33.83 21.69
N TRP A 66 -23.66 -32.54 22.02
CA TRP A 66 -24.86 -31.71 22.08
C TRP A 66 -25.11 -31.03 20.73
N GLN A 67 -25.51 -31.79 19.71
CA GLN A 67 -25.73 -31.29 18.35
C GLN A 67 -26.78 -30.17 18.27
N SER A 68 -27.69 -30.10 19.24
CA SER A 68 -28.85 -29.20 19.21
C SER A 68 -28.63 -27.85 19.91
N SER A 69 -27.58 -27.69 20.72
CA SER A 69 -27.31 -26.40 21.39
C SER A 69 -26.27 -25.59 20.63
N PRO A 70 -26.62 -24.42 20.07
CA PRO A 70 -25.64 -23.53 19.46
C PRO A 70 -24.64 -23.06 20.53
N ALA A 71 -23.38 -22.93 20.16
CA ALA A 71 -22.38 -22.34 21.04
C ALA A 71 -22.84 -20.95 21.49
N ARG A 72 -22.67 -20.65 22.78
CA ARG A 72 -23.19 -19.42 23.39
C ARG A 72 -22.27 -18.27 23.02
N PHE A 73 -22.63 -17.54 21.97
CA PHE A 73 -21.97 -16.31 21.57
C PHE A 73 -22.83 -15.13 22.00
N ILE A 74 -22.20 -14.14 22.63
CA ILE A 74 -22.83 -12.87 22.94
C ILE A 74 -22.58 -11.97 21.73
N LYS A 75 -23.64 -11.63 21.00
CA LYS A 75 -23.54 -10.65 19.91
C LYS A 75 -23.32 -9.29 20.54
N LEU A 76 -22.14 -8.72 20.32
CA LEU A 76 -21.94 -7.31 20.60
C LEU A 76 -22.56 -6.58 19.42
N HIS A 77 -23.58 -5.75 19.66
CA HIS A 77 -24.07 -4.84 18.63
C HIS A 77 -22.86 -4.07 18.12
N GLY A 78 -22.62 -4.13 16.81
CA GLY A 78 -21.45 -3.54 16.18
C GLY A 78 -21.22 -2.16 16.77
N LEU A 79 -19.99 -1.92 17.25
CA LEU A 79 -19.55 -0.60 17.68
C LEU A 79 -19.75 0.30 16.45
N SER A 80 -20.93 0.88 16.36
CA SER A 80 -21.35 1.64 15.19
C SER A 80 -20.45 2.85 15.22
N GLU A 81 -19.58 2.95 14.22
CA GLU A 81 -18.73 4.09 13.97
C GLU A 81 -19.62 5.33 14.04
N ARG A 82 -19.57 6.04 15.16
CA ARG A 82 -20.24 7.33 15.26
C ARG A 82 -19.29 8.31 14.61
N VAL A 83 -19.57 8.65 13.36
CA VAL A 83 -19.01 9.82 12.72
C VAL A 83 -19.39 11.01 13.60
N VAL A 84 -18.42 11.52 14.36
CA VAL A 84 -18.59 12.76 15.11
C VAL A 84 -18.25 13.87 14.11
N ASP A 85 -19.28 14.39 13.46
CA ASP A 85 -19.11 15.55 12.59
C ASP A 85 -18.65 16.76 13.39
N GLY A 86 -17.56 17.37 12.92
CA GLY A 86 -17.27 18.78 13.14
C GLY A 86 -16.14 19.10 14.12
N GLN A 87 -14.89 19.05 13.65
CA GLN A 87 -14.06 20.26 13.46
C GLN A 87 -12.66 19.90 12.95
N ASN A 88 -12.39 20.46 11.77
CA ASN A 88 -11.14 20.61 11.03
C ASN A 88 -9.81 20.26 11.75
N PRO A 89 -9.17 19.10 11.45
CA PRO A 89 -7.79 18.82 11.82
C PRO A 89 -6.84 19.14 10.65
N SER A 90 -6.93 20.36 10.12
CA SER A 90 -5.89 20.88 9.23
C SER A 90 -4.77 21.43 10.11
N GLN A 91 -3.70 20.65 10.27
CA GLN A 91 -2.37 20.97 10.84
C GLN A 91 -1.97 19.94 11.91
N LEU A 92 -1.32 18.86 11.48
CA LEU A 92 -0.20 18.17 12.16
C LEU A 92 -0.02 16.78 11.52
N ILE A 93 0.51 16.75 10.30
CA ILE A 93 1.25 15.58 9.82
C ILE A 93 2.72 15.95 9.98
N ASN A 94 3.33 15.48 11.08
CA ASN A 94 4.78 15.41 11.18
C ASN A 94 5.27 14.30 10.23
N PRO A 95 6.37 14.50 9.49
CA PRO A 95 6.95 13.46 8.65
C PRO A 95 7.41 12.29 9.53
N VAL A 96 6.94 11.09 9.19
CA VAL A 96 7.41 9.81 9.73
C VAL A 96 8.90 9.67 9.38
N PRO A 97 9.78 9.26 10.32
CA PRO A 97 11.19 9.06 10.02
C PRO A 97 11.36 7.92 9.01
N GLU A 98 12.15 8.18 7.98
CA GLU A 98 12.53 7.22 6.95
C GLU A 98 12.93 5.86 7.55
N GLU A 99 12.23 4.82 7.13
CA GLU A 99 12.56 3.45 7.46
C GLU A 99 13.95 3.10 6.91
N VAL A 100 14.81 2.68 7.85
CA VAL A 100 16.11 2.10 7.60
C VAL A 100 15.94 0.88 6.70
N SER A 101 16.27 1.05 5.42
CA SER A 101 16.34 -0.03 4.43
C SER A 101 17.39 -1.04 4.90
N SER A 102 16.94 -2.13 5.51
CA SER A 102 17.79 -3.26 5.90
C SER A 102 18.14 -4.07 4.65
N PRO A 103 19.41 -4.10 4.20
CA PRO A 103 19.78 -4.69 2.90
C PRO A 103 19.73 -6.23 2.86
N GLY A 104 19.39 -6.91 3.96
CA GLY A 104 19.60 -8.35 4.10
C GLY A 104 18.40 -9.26 3.82
N ILE A 105 17.21 -8.73 3.53
CA ILE A 105 15.99 -9.55 3.38
C ILE A 105 15.79 -10.04 1.94
N SER A 106 16.19 -9.24 0.94
CA SER A 106 16.00 -9.59 -0.47
C SER A 106 16.87 -10.79 -0.90
N GLU A 107 18.17 -10.79 -0.58
CA GLU A 107 19.08 -11.90 -0.91
C GLU A 107 18.69 -13.22 -0.23
N ARG A 108 18.11 -13.16 0.98
CA ARG A 108 17.63 -14.36 1.69
C ARG A 108 16.39 -14.97 1.05
N LEU A 109 15.55 -14.17 0.39
CA LEU A 109 14.33 -14.63 -0.26
C LEU A 109 14.62 -15.24 -1.64
N ASP A 110 15.54 -14.66 -2.41
CA ASP A 110 15.96 -15.22 -3.70
C ASP A 110 16.62 -16.60 -3.53
N SER A 111 17.42 -16.77 -2.47
CA SER A 111 18.02 -18.06 -2.11
C SER A 111 16.99 -19.12 -1.65
N LEU A 112 15.85 -18.68 -1.09
CA LEU A 112 14.75 -19.57 -0.69
C LEU A 112 13.89 -19.99 -1.88
N GLU A 113 13.67 -19.09 -2.84
CA GLU A 113 12.96 -19.40 -4.08
C GLU A 113 13.75 -20.40 -4.95
N GLU A 114 15.08 -20.25 -5.04
CA GLU A 114 15.94 -21.18 -5.76
C GLU A 114 15.92 -22.58 -5.12
N LYS A 115 15.88 -22.65 -3.78
CA LYS A 115 15.75 -23.93 -3.05
C LYS A 115 14.39 -24.59 -3.25
N MET A 116 13.29 -23.83 -3.32
CA MET A 116 11.96 -24.39 -3.64
C MET A 116 11.87 -24.88 -5.09
N LYS A 117 12.53 -24.21 -6.05
CA LYS A 117 12.62 -24.69 -7.44
C LYS A 117 13.34 -26.04 -7.51
N LEU A 118 14.45 -26.19 -6.79
CA LEU A 118 15.22 -27.44 -6.74
C LEU A 118 14.47 -28.58 -6.02
N SER A 119 13.71 -28.30 -4.95
CA SER A 119 12.94 -29.33 -4.25
C SER A 119 11.72 -29.81 -5.05
N SER A 120 11.04 -28.91 -5.77
CA SER A 120 9.88 -29.27 -6.61
C SER A 120 10.24 -30.25 -7.74
N ALA A 121 11.46 -30.14 -8.29
CA ALA A 121 11.96 -31.05 -9.33
C ALA A 121 12.28 -32.46 -8.79
N ALA A 122 12.76 -32.55 -7.56
CA ALA A 122 13.08 -33.82 -6.91
C ALA A 122 11.83 -34.57 -6.40
N GLU A 123 10.84 -33.86 -5.87
CA GLU A 123 9.64 -34.47 -5.28
C GLU A 123 8.56 -34.81 -6.33
N GLY A 124 8.41 -34.02 -7.39
CA GLY A 124 7.51 -34.35 -8.50
C GLY A 124 7.85 -35.68 -9.18
N SER A 125 9.15 -36.00 -9.25
CA SER A 125 9.65 -37.27 -9.81
C SER A 125 9.26 -38.49 -8.97
N SER A 126 9.09 -38.34 -7.66
CA SER A 126 8.74 -39.43 -6.74
C SER A 126 7.26 -39.82 -6.86
N TRP A 127 6.36 -38.84 -6.87
CA TRP A 127 4.91 -39.07 -6.98
C TRP A 127 4.49 -39.58 -8.37
N ILE A 128 5.14 -39.10 -9.44
CA ILE A 128 4.92 -39.61 -10.81
C ILE A 128 5.29 -41.10 -10.91
N ASN A 129 6.34 -41.54 -10.22
CA ASN A 129 6.73 -42.96 -10.19
C ASN A 129 5.75 -43.83 -9.39
N ILE A 130 5.10 -43.27 -8.36
CA ILE A 130 4.04 -43.95 -7.61
C ILE A 130 2.79 -44.12 -8.49
N TRP A 131 2.35 -43.05 -9.19
CA TRP A 131 1.20 -43.10 -10.09
C TRP A 131 1.44 -44.02 -11.31
N LYS A 132 2.63 -43.99 -11.92
CA LYS A 132 3.01 -44.94 -12.99
C LYS A 132 2.98 -46.40 -12.55
N ARG A 133 3.11 -46.68 -11.25
CA ARG A 133 3.00 -48.04 -10.69
C ARG A 133 1.53 -48.49 -10.55
N PHE A 134 0.58 -47.57 -10.61
CA PHE A 134 -0.86 -47.84 -10.59
C PHE A 134 -1.50 -47.85 -11.98
N ASP A 135 -0.86 -47.24 -12.99
CA ASP A 135 -1.36 -47.11 -14.38
C ASP A 135 -1.45 -48.44 -15.16
N GLY A 136 -1.03 -49.56 -14.56
CA GLY A 136 -1.10 -50.90 -15.14
C GLY A 136 -2.20 -51.80 -14.59
N PHE A 137 -2.97 -51.36 -13.58
CA PHE A 137 -4.02 -52.21 -13.00
C PHE A 137 -5.33 -52.04 -13.75
N SER A 138 -5.85 -53.14 -14.29
CA SER A 138 -7.21 -53.16 -14.79
C SER A 138 -8.18 -52.86 -13.63
N LYS A 139 -9.27 -52.14 -13.91
CA LYS A 139 -10.34 -51.86 -12.93
C LYS A 139 -10.78 -53.13 -12.18
N GLN A 140 -10.77 -54.26 -12.89
CA GLN A 140 -11.16 -55.58 -12.39
C GLN A 140 -10.14 -56.18 -11.39
N GLU A 141 -8.83 -56.01 -11.60
CA GLU A 141 -7.80 -56.42 -10.63
C GLU A 141 -7.82 -55.57 -9.35
N LEU A 142 -8.16 -54.28 -9.47
CA LEU A 142 -8.31 -53.40 -8.32
C LEU A 142 -9.50 -53.85 -7.45
N GLU A 143 -10.64 -54.14 -8.09
CA GLU A 143 -11.86 -54.64 -7.44
C GLU A 143 -11.61 -56.00 -6.74
N GLN A 144 -10.92 -56.93 -7.40
CA GLN A 144 -10.64 -58.27 -6.86
C GLN A 144 -9.66 -58.24 -5.67
N ARG A 145 -8.70 -57.30 -5.66
CA ARG A 145 -7.79 -57.08 -4.51
C ARG A 145 -8.44 -56.33 -3.35
N THR A 146 -9.45 -55.49 -3.62
CA THR A 146 -10.24 -54.83 -2.56
C THR A 146 -11.26 -55.77 -1.91
N ALA A 147 -11.80 -56.74 -2.64
CA ALA A 147 -12.75 -57.72 -2.11
C ALA A 147 -12.12 -58.65 -1.04
N ASN A 148 -10.82 -58.93 -1.13
CA ASN A 148 -10.09 -59.81 -0.20
C ASN A 148 -9.40 -59.09 0.97
N CYS A 149 -9.48 -57.76 1.07
CA CYS A 149 -8.96 -57.00 2.21
C CYS A 149 -10.03 -56.02 2.68
N GLY A 150 -10.92 -56.51 3.53
CA GLY A 150 -12.14 -55.83 3.96
C GLY A 150 -11.91 -54.44 4.53
N LYS A 151 -12.91 -53.56 4.28
CA LYS A 151 -13.26 -52.28 4.92
C LYS A 151 -12.14 -51.26 5.22
N LEU A 152 -11.08 -51.64 5.93
CA LEU A 152 -9.93 -50.79 6.29
C LEU A 152 -9.16 -50.28 5.07
N ARG A 153 -9.16 -51.01 3.94
CA ARG A 153 -8.50 -50.52 2.72
C ARG A 153 -9.28 -49.44 1.99
N ILE A 154 -10.61 -49.46 2.06
CA ILE A 154 -11.45 -48.47 1.39
C ILE A 154 -11.32 -47.12 2.10
N GLU A 155 -11.36 -47.10 3.43
CA GLU A 155 -11.11 -45.88 4.23
C GLU A 155 -9.72 -45.29 3.95
N HIS A 156 -8.69 -46.14 3.82
CA HIS A 156 -7.34 -45.67 3.49
C HIS A 156 -7.26 -45.03 2.09
N VAL A 157 -7.99 -45.57 1.11
CA VAL A 157 -8.06 -44.98 -0.25
C VAL A 157 -8.76 -43.62 -0.22
N TYR A 158 -9.85 -43.48 0.54
CA TYR A 158 -10.51 -42.17 0.71
C TYR A 158 -9.61 -41.15 1.40
N LEU A 159 -8.91 -41.54 2.47
CA LEU A 159 -7.93 -40.67 3.14
C LEU A 159 -6.79 -40.25 2.19
N MET A 160 -6.33 -41.14 1.31
CA MET A 160 -5.35 -40.80 0.29
C MET A 160 -5.90 -39.78 -0.73
N LEU A 161 -7.15 -39.93 -1.17
CA LEU A 161 -7.78 -38.98 -2.11
C LEU A 161 -7.98 -37.62 -1.47
N ASP A 162 -8.47 -37.56 -0.23
CA ASP A 162 -8.62 -36.31 0.54
C ASP A 162 -7.27 -35.61 0.71
N ASN A 163 -6.19 -36.38 0.96
CA ASN A 163 -4.85 -35.82 1.07
C ASN A 163 -4.32 -35.29 -0.27
N ILE A 164 -4.64 -35.93 -1.40
CA ILE A 164 -4.29 -35.44 -2.74
C ILE A 164 -5.03 -34.14 -3.06
N GLU A 165 -6.33 -34.07 -2.78
CA GLU A 165 -7.13 -32.86 -2.98
C GLU A 165 -6.58 -31.69 -2.15
N LEU A 166 -6.26 -31.95 -0.88
CA LEU A 166 -5.63 -30.95 -0.01
C LEU A 166 -4.26 -30.47 -0.55
N GLU A 167 -3.44 -31.36 -1.10
CA GLU A 167 -2.17 -30.97 -1.73
C GLU A 167 -2.38 -30.17 -3.01
N MET A 168 -3.37 -30.51 -3.82
CA MET A 168 -3.74 -29.71 -5.00
C MET A 168 -4.16 -28.29 -4.60
N ASP A 169 -4.97 -28.14 -3.56
CA ASP A 169 -5.37 -26.84 -3.03
C ASP A 169 -4.18 -26.03 -2.51
N ARG A 170 -3.24 -26.67 -1.81
CA ARG A 170 -1.99 -26.05 -1.35
C ARG A 170 -1.15 -25.57 -2.53
N LEU A 171 -1.01 -26.37 -3.58
CA LEU A 171 -0.28 -26.00 -4.80
C LEU A 171 -0.98 -24.84 -5.54
N GLY A 172 -2.32 -24.84 -5.59
CA GLY A 172 -3.11 -23.73 -6.11
C GLY A 172 -2.81 -22.42 -5.36
N SER A 173 -2.87 -22.45 -4.03
CA SER A 173 -2.56 -21.30 -3.18
C SER A 173 -1.12 -20.81 -3.34
N LEU A 174 -0.15 -21.72 -3.49
CA LEU A 174 1.25 -21.37 -3.75
C LEU A 174 1.42 -20.68 -5.12
N SER A 175 0.73 -21.18 -6.15
CA SER A 175 0.72 -20.57 -7.49
C SER A 175 0.18 -19.15 -7.47
N ASP A 176 -0.94 -18.94 -6.76
CA ASP A 176 -1.53 -17.60 -6.59
C ASP A 176 -0.63 -16.67 -5.78
N SER A 177 0.03 -17.19 -4.73
CA SER A 177 1.02 -16.45 -3.94
C SER A 177 2.24 -16.03 -4.79
N VAL A 178 2.74 -16.89 -5.67
CA VAL A 178 3.82 -16.55 -6.62
C VAL A 178 3.36 -15.47 -7.60
N ARG A 179 2.15 -15.60 -8.14
CA ARG A 179 1.57 -14.60 -9.05
C ARG A 179 1.41 -13.23 -8.38
N ALA A 180 0.85 -13.21 -7.17
CA ALA A 180 0.68 -11.98 -6.39
C ALA A 180 2.03 -11.31 -6.09
N ARG A 181 3.06 -12.09 -5.71
CA ARG A 181 4.43 -11.56 -5.51
C ARG A 181 5.02 -10.99 -6.79
N SER A 182 4.86 -11.66 -7.93
CA SER A 182 5.33 -11.16 -9.22
C SER A 182 4.67 -9.83 -9.60
N GLN A 183 3.36 -9.70 -9.40
CA GLN A 183 2.63 -8.45 -9.60
C GLN A 183 3.10 -7.34 -8.64
N ALA A 184 3.30 -7.66 -7.36
CA ALA A 184 3.81 -6.69 -6.38
C ALA A 184 5.20 -6.15 -6.78
N GLN A 185 6.10 -7.01 -7.25
CA GLN A 185 7.41 -6.60 -7.77
C GLN A 185 7.28 -5.72 -9.01
N GLU A 186 6.35 -6.03 -9.92
CA GLU A 186 6.10 -5.18 -11.10
C GLU A 186 5.61 -3.78 -10.70
N PHE A 187 4.66 -3.69 -9.76
CA PHE A 187 4.20 -2.41 -9.22
C PHE A 187 5.33 -1.63 -8.55
N GLN A 188 6.19 -2.31 -7.79
CA GLN A 188 7.35 -1.68 -7.16
C GLN A 188 8.32 -1.09 -8.21
N ARG A 189 8.59 -1.80 -9.31
CA ARG A 189 9.41 -1.26 -10.42
C ARG A 189 8.76 -0.06 -11.08
N LYS A 190 7.46 -0.11 -11.37
CA LYS A 190 6.71 1.02 -11.95
C LYS A 190 6.74 2.25 -11.03
N TYR A 191 6.58 2.04 -9.74
CA TYR A 191 6.69 3.10 -8.74
C TYR A 191 8.08 3.74 -8.73
N GLN A 192 9.15 2.95 -8.80
CA GLN A 192 10.52 3.47 -8.88
C GLN A 192 10.74 4.32 -10.14
N VAL A 193 10.27 3.87 -11.31
CA VAL A 193 10.36 4.64 -12.56
C VAL A 193 9.63 5.98 -12.42
N LEU A 194 8.37 5.96 -11.98
CA LEU A 194 7.58 7.18 -11.78
C LEU A 194 8.22 8.13 -10.76
N LYS A 195 8.83 7.60 -9.69
CA LYS A 195 9.59 8.41 -8.73
C LYS A 195 10.74 9.13 -9.41
N THR A 196 11.55 8.42 -10.19
CA THR A 196 12.67 9.03 -10.92
C THR A 196 12.23 10.05 -11.97
N GLU A 197 11.12 9.81 -12.67
CA GLU A 197 10.54 10.77 -13.62
C GLU A 197 10.04 12.03 -12.92
N ASN A 198 9.39 11.89 -11.76
CA ASN A 198 8.95 13.01 -10.95
C ASN A 198 10.15 13.85 -10.48
N ASP A 199 11.21 13.20 -9.97
CA ASP A 199 12.44 13.89 -9.54
C ASP A 199 13.09 14.66 -10.71
N GLN A 200 13.09 14.09 -11.93
CA GLN A 200 13.58 14.77 -13.13
C GLN A 200 12.71 15.98 -13.51
N LEU A 201 11.39 15.86 -13.46
CA LEU A 201 10.47 16.96 -13.74
C LEU A 201 10.63 18.08 -12.72
N LEU A 202 10.82 17.74 -11.44
CA LEU A 202 11.09 18.71 -10.38
C LEU A 202 12.39 19.47 -10.65
N GLN A 203 13.47 18.77 -11.04
CA GLN A 203 14.72 19.42 -11.44
C GLN A 203 14.55 20.34 -12.65
N GLN A 204 13.78 19.92 -13.65
CA GLN A 204 13.48 20.76 -14.82
C GLN A 204 12.67 22.01 -14.43
N SER A 205 11.75 21.90 -13.48
CA SER A 205 11.00 23.06 -12.97
C SER A 205 11.94 24.06 -12.31
N LEU A 206 12.79 23.59 -11.40
CA LEU A 206 13.77 24.43 -10.70
C LEU A 206 14.72 25.15 -11.67
N GLU A 207 15.18 24.47 -12.72
CA GLU A 207 16.02 25.07 -13.75
C GLU A 207 15.27 26.14 -14.56
N LYS A 208 13.97 25.94 -14.83
CA LYS A 208 13.15 26.97 -15.48
C LYS A 208 12.96 28.19 -14.57
N ASP A 209 12.70 27.97 -13.28
CA ASP A 209 12.56 29.05 -12.31
C ASP A 209 13.85 29.88 -12.23
N ARG A 210 15.02 29.21 -12.18
CA ARG A 210 16.33 29.88 -12.24
C ARG A 210 16.50 30.73 -13.49
N ARG A 211 16.09 30.23 -14.67
CA ARG A 211 16.15 31.00 -15.93
C ARG A 211 15.19 32.20 -15.92
N ILE A 212 14.02 32.05 -15.30
CA ILE A 212 13.07 33.16 -15.14
C ILE A 212 13.70 34.26 -14.29
N GLU A 213 14.36 33.91 -13.18
CA GLU A 213 15.07 34.88 -12.33
C GLU A 213 16.21 35.60 -13.08
N GLU A 214 17.01 34.87 -13.86
CA GLU A 214 18.08 35.45 -14.70
C GLU A 214 17.51 36.43 -15.75
N LEU A 215 16.39 36.07 -16.39
CA LEU A 215 15.70 36.95 -17.34
C LEU A 215 15.11 38.18 -16.64
N GLN A 216 14.51 38.03 -15.47
CA GLN A 216 13.98 39.16 -14.68
C GLN A 216 15.09 40.14 -14.26
N SER A 217 16.26 39.62 -13.87
CA SER A 217 17.44 40.43 -13.59
C SER A 217 17.90 41.20 -14.83
N THR A 218 17.92 40.53 -15.99
CA THR A 218 18.29 41.16 -17.27
C THR A 218 17.30 42.26 -17.67
N VAL A 219 15.99 42.01 -17.56
CA VAL A 219 14.94 43.01 -17.82
C VAL A 219 15.11 44.22 -16.89
N SER A 220 15.36 43.98 -15.60
CA SER A 220 15.56 45.06 -14.62
C SER A 220 16.75 45.96 -14.98
N ARG A 221 17.85 45.36 -15.46
CA ARG A 221 19.01 46.11 -15.95
C ARG A 221 18.67 46.95 -17.18
N PHE A 222 17.97 46.39 -18.16
CA PHE A 222 17.54 47.15 -19.34
C PHE A 222 16.61 48.31 -19.01
N VAL A 223 15.71 48.14 -18.03
CA VAL A 223 14.86 49.24 -17.54
C VAL A 223 15.73 50.35 -16.94
N GLY A 224 16.71 50.02 -16.08
CA GLY A 224 17.62 51.01 -15.51
C GLY A 224 18.50 51.72 -16.55
N GLU A 225 18.99 51.01 -17.56
CA GLU A 225 19.72 51.59 -18.70
C GLU A 225 18.82 52.54 -19.50
N LYS A 226 17.57 52.13 -19.77
CA LYS A 226 16.59 52.96 -20.46
C LYS A 226 16.30 54.25 -19.70
N ASP A 227 16.04 54.17 -18.40
CA ASP A 227 15.78 55.35 -17.56
C ASP A 227 16.99 56.31 -17.55
N SER A 228 18.20 55.77 -17.54
CA SER A 228 19.44 56.55 -17.64
C SER A 228 19.57 57.26 -18.99
N HIS A 229 19.22 56.58 -20.08
CA HIS A 229 19.19 57.16 -21.43
C HIS A 229 18.13 58.25 -21.57
N GLU A 230 16.91 58.03 -21.09
CA GLU A 230 15.86 59.05 -21.09
C GLU A 230 16.24 60.27 -20.25
N GLY A 231 16.93 60.06 -19.12
CA GLY A 231 17.48 61.14 -18.30
C GLY A 231 18.55 61.95 -19.02
N ALA A 232 19.48 61.28 -19.70
CA ALA A 232 20.52 61.93 -20.51
C ALA A 232 19.94 62.69 -21.70
N GLU A 233 18.95 62.12 -22.39
CA GLU A 233 18.26 62.75 -23.52
C GLU A 233 17.56 64.04 -23.07
N LYS A 234 16.82 64.01 -21.95
CA LYS A 234 16.20 65.21 -21.37
C LYS A 234 17.23 66.27 -21.00
N ALA A 235 18.36 65.88 -20.39
CA ALA A 235 19.43 66.82 -20.05
C ALA A 235 20.06 67.46 -21.29
N SER A 236 20.33 66.65 -22.34
CA SER A 236 20.82 67.15 -23.63
C SER A 236 19.81 68.02 -24.36
N GLN A 237 18.50 67.88 -24.11
CA GLN A 237 17.47 68.75 -24.68
C GLN A 237 17.35 70.10 -23.98
N VAL A 238 17.64 70.18 -22.67
CA VAL A 238 17.62 71.42 -21.90
C VAL A 238 18.79 72.34 -22.24
N GLN A 239 19.98 71.78 -22.47
CA GLN A 239 21.21 72.54 -22.71
C GLN A 239 21.14 73.50 -23.94
N PRO A 240 20.56 73.11 -25.09
CA PRO A 240 20.28 74.03 -26.20
C PRO A 240 19.29 75.12 -25.84
N GLN A 241 18.23 74.80 -25.08
CA GLN A 241 17.22 75.78 -24.70
C GLN A 241 17.81 76.87 -23.81
N GLU A 242 18.61 76.50 -22.80
CA GLU A 242 19.33 77.48 -21.97
C GLU A 242 20.29 78.34 -22.81
N SER A 243 20.95 77.74 -23.80
CA SER A 243 21.84 78.47 -24.70
C SER A 243 21.07 79.47 -25.59
N ILE A 244 19.89 79.07 -26.07
CA ILE A 244 18.98 79.94 -26.83
C ILE A 244 18.49 81.08 -25.95
N ASP A 245 17.96 80.79 -24.77
CA ASP A 245 17.42 81.79 -23.83
C ASP A 245 18.51 82.80 -23.41
N MET A 246 19.75 82.34 -23.19
CA MET A 246 20.89 83.24 -22.94
C MET A 246 21.23 84.11 -24.14
N SER A 247 21.16 83.57 -25.37
CA SER A 247 21.44 84.35 -26.59
C SER A 247 20.38 85.42 -26.84
N GLU A 248 19.09 85.09 -26.64
CA GLU A 248 17.98 86.04 -26.74
C GLU A 248 18.09 87.14 -25.67
N GLY A 249 18.51 86.79 -24.45
CA GLY A 249 18.78 87.76 -23.39
C GLY A 249 19.89 88.76 -23.74
N LEU A 250 20.97 88.30 -24.40
CA LEU A 250 22.05 89.18 -24.87
C LEU A 250 21.62 90.09 -26.02
N GLU A 251 20.78 89.61 -26.94
CA GLU A 251 20.20 90.44 -28.00
C GLU A 251 19.31 91.56 -27.45
N CYS A 252 18.51 91.26 -26.40
CA CYS A 252 17.71 92.28 -25.73
C CYS A 252 18.57 93.34 -25.03
N ALA A 253 19.64 92.93 -24.35
CA ALA A 253 20.56 93.85 -23.67
C ALA A 253 21.28 94.80 -24.65
N THR A 254 21.78 94.26 -25.76
CA THR A 254 22.47 95.07 -26.80
C THR A 254 21.53 95.99 -27.57
N SER A 255 20.25 95.64 -27.69
CA SER A 255 19.23 96.50 -28.30
C SER A 255 18.87 97.70 -27.41
N ALA A 256 18.89 97.53 -26.09
CA ALA A 256 18.62 98.61 -25.13
C ALA A 256 19.72 99.69 -25.14
N GLU A 257 21.00 99.30 -25.28
CA GLU A 257 22.13 100.26 -25.38
C GLU A 257 22.13 101.11 -26.65
N ARG A 258 21.37 100.77 -27.70
CA ARG A 258 21.29 101.58 -28.94
C ARG A 258 20.25 102.69 -28.92
N LEU A 259 19.40 102.75 -27.89
CA LEU A 259 18.32 103.73 -27.77
C LEU A 259 18.64 104.86 -26.78
N GLU A 260 19.82 104.85 -26.15
CA GLU A 260 20.40 105.97 -25.39
C GLU A 260 21.42 106.75 -26.23
#